data_AF-A0A4Y8CBN3-F1
#
_entry.id   AF-A0A4Y8CBN3-F1
#
_cell.length_a   1.000
_cell.length_b   1.000
_cell.length_c   1.000
_cell.angle_alpha   90.00
_cell.angle_beta   90.00
_cell.angle_gamma   90.00
#
_symmetry.space_group_name_H-M   'P 1'
#
loop_
_entity.id
_entity.type
_entity.pdbx_description
1 polymer ?
#
loop_
_entity_poly.entity_id
_entity_poly.type
_entity_poly.pdbx_seq_one_letter_code
_entity_poly.pdbx_strand_id
1 'polypeptide(L)'
;NQKIKKGEFNFNDFLNQMESIKKLGSMKSLIGMIPGLGGMANAVKDIDLDNSKEIIRIKAMISSMTPKERENPDLLNNARKRRIAEGAGLSQVEVNRFLKQFSNAAKLAKRFSGKKGMESLTQMMSQARRQF
;
A
#
# COMPACT_ATOMS: atom_id res chain seq x y z
N ASN A 1 -1.28 -9.17 -17.86
CA ASN A 1 -0.90 -7.88 -18.47
C ASN A 1 -2.03 -6.87 -18.32
N GLN A 2 -1.69 -5.69 -17.80
CA GLN A 2 -2.49 -4.46 -17.70
C GLN A 2 -3.67 -4.45 -16.74
N LYS A 3 -3.56 -3.61 -15.70
CA LYS A 3 -4.60 -2.68 -15.25
C LYS A 3 -4.07 -1.66 -14.22
N ILE A 4 -2.89 -1.08 -14.45
CA ILE A 4 -2.69 0.33 -14.06
C ILE A 4 -3.43 1.15 -15.14
N LYS A 5 -4.75 1.00 -15.21
CA LYS A 5 -5.60 1.75 -16.13
C LYS A 5 -5.84 3.09 -15.46
N LYS A 6 -5.07 4.08 -15.90
CA LYS A 6 -5.38 5.51 -15.90
C LYS A 6 -6.31 5.99 -14.77
N GLY A 7 -5.70 6.57 -13.73
CA GLY A 7 -6.24 7.82 -13.19
C GLY A 7 -6.25 7.93 -11.68
N GLU A 8 -6.72 6.91 -10.97
CA GLU A 8 -7.08 7.07 -9.57
C GLU A 8 -6.69 5.83 -8.77
N PHE A 9 -5.61 5.96 -8.00
CA PHE A 9 -5.23 4.96 -7.01
C PHE A 9 -6.37 4.85 -5.98
N ASN A 10 -7.10 3.74 -6.02
CA ASN A 10 -8.29 3.51 -5.21
C ASN A 10 -7.99 2.52 -4.06
N PHE A 11 -8.96 2.28 -3.17
CA PHE A 11 -8.76 1.39 -2.02
C PHE A 11 -8.55 -0.08 -2.43
N ASN A 12 -9.12 -0.53 -3.56
CA ASN A 12 -8.91 -1.89 -4.05
C ASN A 12 -7.47 -2.10 -4.52
N ASP A 13 -6.88 -1.11 -5.20
CA ASP A 13 -5.48 -1.15 -5.62
C ASP A 13 -4.53 -1.18 -4.41
N PHE A 14 -4.85 -0.39 -3.39
CA PHE A 14 -4.11 -0.40 -2.12
C PHE A 14 -4.18 -1.77 -1.43
N LEU A 15 -5.37 -2.41 -1.40
CA LEU A 15 -5.51 -3.76 -0.84
C LEU A 15 -4.66 -4.78 -1.61
N ASN A 16 -4.70 -4.74 -2.94
CA ASN A 16 -3.93 -5.64 -3.79
C ASN A 16 -2.41 -5.47 -3.59
N GLN A 17 -1.94 -4.22 -3.45
CA GLN A 17 -0.55 -3.95 -3.12
C GLN A 17 -0.18 -4.45 -1.71
N MET A 18 -1.09 -4.29 -0.74
CA MET A 18 -0.85 -4.74 0.63
C MET A 18 -0.80 -6.27 0.76
N GLU A 19 -1.65 -6.99 0.03
CA GLU A 19 -1.57 -8.46 -0.01
C GLU A 19 -0.27 -8.96 -0.66
N SER A 20 0.26 -8.22 -1.65
CA SER A 20 1.55 -8.51 -2.27
C SER A 20 2.71 -8.29 -1.29
N ILE A 21 2.64 -7.22 -0.51
CA ILE A 21 3.59 -6.91 0.57
C ILE A 21 3.56 -7.96 1.69
N LYS A 22 2.37 -8.45 2.07
CA LYS A 22 2.22 -9.54 3.05
C LYS A 22 3.01 -10.79 2.64
N LYS A 23 2.93 -11.15 1.35
CA LYS A 23 3.66 -12.31 0.80
C LYS A 23 5.16 -12.12 0.91
N LEU A 24 5.65 -10.90 0.64
CA LEU A 24 7.07 -10.57 0.80
C LEU A 24 7.52 -10.63 2.27
N GLY A 25 6.70 -10.17 3.22
CA GLY A 25 6.99 -10.30 4.66
C GLY A 25 7.12 -11.75 5.13
N SER A 26 6.20 -12.62 4.70
CA SER A 26 6.31 -14.07 4.98
C SER A 26 7.55 -14.70 4.34
N MET A 27 7.94 -14.27 3.14
CA MET A 27 9.16 -14.74 2.50
C MET A 27 10.43 -14.26 3.22
N LYS A 28 10.45 -13.02 3.76
CA LYS A 28 11.54 -12.51 4.60
C LYS A 28 11.72 -13.35 5.87
N SER A 29 10.62 -13.71 6.54
CA SER A 29 10.64 -14.59 7.71
C SER A 29 11.25 -15.96 7.38
N LEU A 30 10.86 -16.56 6.26
CA LEU A 30 11.43 -17.83 5.80
C LEU A 30 12.91 -17.71 5.43
N ILE A 31 13.32 -16.67 4.71
CA ILE A 31 14.74 -16.43 4.33
C ILE A 31 15.59 -16.18 5.59
N GLY A 32 15.05 -15.50 6.60
CA GLY A 32 15.70 -15.27 7.88
C GLY A 32 15.91 -16.52 8.74
N MET A 33 15.17 -17.59 8.49
CA MET A 33 15.31 -18.89 9.17
C MET A 33 16.35 -19.81 8.52
N ILE A 34 16.86 -19.48 7.32
CA ILE A 34 17.91 -20.25 6.64
C ILE A 34 19.29 -19.80 7.16
N PRO A 35 20.06 -20.65 7.87
CA PRO A 35 21.40 -20.29 8.33
C PRO A 35 22.31 -20.01 7.12
N GLY A 36 23.06 -18.90 7.16
CA GLY A 36 23.99 -18.50 6.09
C GLY A 36 23.46 -17.43 5.11
N LEU A 37 22.17 -17.10 5.13
CA LEU A 37 21.57 -16.05 4.26
C LEU A 37 21.12 -14.78 5.01
N GLY A 38 21.46 -14.65 6.30
CA GLY A 38 21.04 -13.52 7.15
C GLY A 38 21.48 -12.13 6.66
N GLY A 39 22.55 -12.04 5.86
CA GLY A 39 23.00 -10.78 5.24
C GLY A 39 22.01 -10.22 4.21
N MET A 40 21.30 -11.09 3.48
CA MET A 40 20.31 -10.65 2.48
C MET A 40 18.96 -10.29 3.13
N ALA A 41 18.64 -10.91 4.27
CA ALA A 41 17.49 -10.51 5.10
C ALA A 41 17.64 -9.08 5.66
N ASN A 42 18.88 -8.60 5.89
CA ASN A 42 19.16 -7.24 6.34
C ASN A 42 18.90 -6.16 5.27
N ALA A 43 19.08 -6.45 3.98
CA ALA A 43 18.76 -5.49 2.90
C ALA A 43 17.25 -5.22 2.76
N VAL A 44 16.41 -6.09 3.36
CA VAL A 44 14.94 -5.98 3.40
C VAL A 44 14.45 -5.64 4.82
N LYS A 45 15.36 -5.35 5.77
CA LYS A 45 14.98 -5.07 7.17
C LYS A 45 14.12 -3.82 7.31
N ASP A 46 14.40 -2.76 6.54
CA ASP A 46 13.74 -1.46 6.69
C ASP A 46 12.28 -1.40 6.22
N ILE A 47 11.78 -2.46 5.58
CA ILE A 47 10.35 -2.59 5.37
C ILE A 47 9.81 -3.42 6.53
N ASP A 48 9.34 -2.68 7.54
CA ASP A 48 8.72 -3.16 8.77
C ASP A 48 7.35 -3.80 8.45
N LEU A 49 7.40 -4.97 7.81
CA LEU A 49 6.24 -5.69 7.25
C LEU A 49 5.65 -6.75 8.19
N ASP A 50 5.97 -6.69 9.47
CA ASP A 50 5.50 -7.66 10.47
C ASP A 50 4.01 -7.48 10.83
N ASN A 51 3.35 -6.44 10.31
CA ASN A 51 2.00 -6.08 10.71
C ASN A 51 0.88 -6.85 9.98
N SER A 52 0.92 -8.18 10.07
CA SER A 52 -0.20 -9.05 9.67
C SER A 52 -1.54 -8.58 10.25
N LYS A 53 -1.53 -8.02 11.48
CA LYS A 53 -2.71 -7.45 12.15
C LYS A 53 -3.21 -6.18 11.48
N GLU A 54 -2.34 -5.27 11.06
CA GLU A 54 -2.76 -4.05 10.36
C GLU A 54 -3.39 -4.40 9.01
N ILE A 55 -2.83 -5.36 8.29
CA ILE A 55 -3.39 -5.80 7.00
C ILE A 55 -4.79 -6.37 7.19
N ILE A 56 -5.05 -7.14 8.25
CA ILE A 56 -6.39 -7.64 8.58
C ILE A 56 -7.36 -6.47 8.85
N ARG A 57 -6.91 -5.47 9.62
CA ARG A 57 -7.71 -4.26 9.92
C ARG A 57 -8.02 -3.47 8.65
N ILE A 58 -7.05 -3.30 7.76
CA ILE A 58 -7.20 -2.65 6.46
C ILE A 58 -8.22 -3.40 5.61
N LYS A 59 -8.11 -4.73 5.53
CA LYS A 59 -9.07 -5.57 4.82
C LYS A 59 -10.48 -5.44 5.40
N ALA A 60 -10.62 -5.43 6.72
CA ALA A 60 -11.91 -5.23 7.39
C ALA A 60 -12.51 -3.85 7.09
N MET A 61 -11.69 -2.78 7.10
CA MET A 61 -12.13 -1.43 6.74
C MET A 61 -12.62 -1.35 5.30
N ILE A 62 -11.83 -1.85 4.34
CA ILE A 62 -12.19 -1.81 2.91
C ILE A 62 -13.45 -2.64 2.67
N SER A 63 -13.57 -3.81 3.29
CA SER A 63 -14.79 -4.63 3.23
C SER A 63 -16.03 -3.91 3.77
N SER A 64 -15.86 -3.02 4.76
CA SER A 64 -16.95 -2.22 5.36
C SER A 64 -17.33 -0.96 4.52
N MET A 65 -16.56 -0.65 3.47
CA MET A 65 -16.88 0.44 2.53
C MET A 65 -17.82 -0.06 1.42
N THR A 66 -18.65 0.84 0.91
CA THR A 66 -19.43 0.63 -0.31
C THR A 66 -18.53 0.74 -1.56
N PRO A 67 -18.90 0.13 -2.71
CA PRO A 67 -18.10 0.21 -3.94
C PRO A 67 -17.77 1.64 -4.37
N LYS A 68 -18.74 2.56 -4.25
CA LYS A 68 -18.56 3.99 -4.57
C LYS A 68 -17.50 4.66 -3.69
N GLU A 69 -17.46 4.32 -2.40
CA GLU A 69 -16.46 4.84 -1.46
C GLU A 69 -15.08 4.21 -1.66
N ARG A 70 -15.02 2.97 -2.16
CA ARG A 70 -13.75 2.30 -2.49
C ARG A 70 -13.07 2.92 -3.70
N GLU A 71 -13.87 3.31 -4.69
CA GLU A 71 -13.41 3.98 -5.91
C GLU A 71 -13.05 5.44 -5.64
N ASN A 72 -13.88 6.15 -4.86
CA ASN A 72 -13.68 7.56 -4.57
C ASN A 72 -13.51 7.83 -3.06
N PRO A 73 -12.26 8.04 -2.59
CA PRO A 73 -11.96 8.35 -1.20
C PRO A 73 -12.54 9.68 -0.71
N ASP A 74 -12.78 10.62 -1.62
CA ASP A 74 -13.26 11.97 -1.28
C ASP A 74 -14.72 11.95 -0.78
N LEU A 75 -15.45 10.87 -1.03
CA LEU A 75 -16.82 10.68 -0.54
C LEU A 75 -16.88 10.39 0.97
N LEU A 76 -15.75 10.11 1.63
CA LEU A 76 -15.69 9.70 3.03
C LEU A 76 -15.86 10.88 4.01
N ASN A 77 -17.11 11.22 4.32
CA ASN A 77 -17.47 12.14 5.40
C ASN A 77 -17.43 11.49 6.80
N ASN A 78 -17.61 12.28 7.87
CA ASN A 78 -17.55 11.79 9.25
C ASN A 78 -18.60 10.70 9.56
N ALA A 79 -19.82 10.79 9.00
CA ALA A 79 -20.86 9.79 9.19
C ALA A 79 -20.47 8.43 8.56
N ARG A 80 -19.90 8.45 7.35
CA ARG A 80 -19.41 7.26 6.65
C ARG A 80 -18.22 6.64 7.38
N LYS A 81 -17.29 7.46 7.86
CA LYS A 81 -16.14 7.00 8.68
C LYS A 81 -16.61 6.30 9.96
N ARG A 82 -17.63 6.84 10.64
CA ARG A 82 -18.23 6.22 11.82
C ARG A 82 -18.79 4.83 11.49
N ARG A 83 -19.59 4.72 10.43
CA ARG A 83 -20.14 3.43 9.98
C ARG A 83 -19.03 2.42 9.62
N ILE A 84 -17.98 2.86 8.94
CA ILE A 84 -16.83 2.00 8.58
C ILE A 84 -16.10 1.53 9.84
N ALA A 85 -15.91 2.43 10.82
CA ALA A 85 -15.29 2.10 12.10
C ALA A 85 -16.09 1.03 12.85
N GLU A 86 -17.41 1.21 12.95
CA GLU A 86 -18.33 0.25 13.58
C GLU A 86 -18.34 -1.10 12.82
N GLY A 87 -18.39 -1.08 11.49
CA GLY A 87 -18.36 -2.29 10.66
C GLY A 87 -17.04 -3.05 10.69
N ALA A 88 -15.91 -2.34 10.88
CA ALA A 88 -14.58 -2.94 10.97
C ALA A 88 -14.18 -3.32 12.41
N GLY A 89 -14.98 -2.97 13.42
CA GLY A 89 -14.63 -3.14 14.83
C GLY A 89 -13.45 -2.28 15.28
N LEU A 90 -13.30 -1.09 14.71
CA LEU A 90 -12.19 -0.16 14.96
C LEU A 90 -12.69 1.17 15.50
N SER A 91 -11.78 1.94 16.08
CA SER A 91 -12.07 3.32 16.49
C SER A 91 -12.06 4.29 15.30
N GLN A 92 -12.79 5.40 15.40
CA GLN A 92 -12.73 6.47 14.40
C GLN A 92 -11.31 7.06 14.25
N VAL A 93 -10.51 7.01 15.32
CA VAL A 93 -9.11 7.47 15.31
C VAL A 93 -8.26 6.58 14.40
N GLU A 94 -8.43 5.26 14.50
CA GLU A 94 -7.75 4.29 13.64
C GLU A 94 -8.14 4.47 12.18
N VAL A 95 -9.44 4.67 11.89
CA VAL A 95 -9.91 4.96 10.53
C VAL A 95 -9.27 6.24 9.99
N ASN A 96 -9.19 7.31 10.79
CA ASN A 96 -8.54 8.56 10.36
C ASN A 96 -7.04 8.38 10.13
N ARG A 97 -6.34 7.59 10.96
CA ARG A 97 -4.92 7.27 10.75
C ARG A 97 -4.73 6.50 9.44
N PHE A 98 -5.57 5.51 9.19
CA PHE A 98 -5.55 4.74 7.96
C PHE A 98 -5.78 5.62 6.72
N LEU A 99 -6.78 6.50 6.75
CA LEU A 99 -7.05 7.41 5.64
C LEU A 99 -5.87 8.35 5.34
N LYS A 100 -5.14 8.80 6.36
CA LYS A 100 -3.90 9.58 6.17
C LYS A 100 -2.82 8.75 5.49
N GLN A 101 -2.59 7.52 5.94
CA GLN A 101 -1.61 6.61 5.33
C GLN A 101 -1.97 6.31 3.88
N PHE A 102 -3.24 6.01 3.60
CA PHE A 102 -3.75 5.82 2.25
C PHE A 102 -3.55 7.07 1.40
N SER A 103 -3.89 8.27 1.88
CA SER A 103 -3.69 9.52 1.13
C SER A 103 -2.23 9.74 0.76
N ASN A 104 -1.30 9.43 1.66
CA ASN A 104 0.14 9.52 1.39
C ASN A 104 0.58 8.49 0.33
N ALA A 105 0.14 7.23 0.47
CA ALA A 105 0.41 6.18 -0.51
C ALA A 105 -0.20 6.50 -1.88
N ALA A 106 -1.42 7.02 -1.91
CA ALA A 106 -2.12 7.45 -3.12
C ALA A 106 -1.40 8.61 -3.81
N LYS A 107 -0.90 9.59 -3.05
CA LYS A 107 -0.06 10.68 -3.59
C LYS A 107 1.22 10.14 -4.21
N LEU A 108 1.87 9.18 -3.55
CA LEU A 108 3.09 8.55 -4.05
C LEU A 108 2.79 7.74 -5.32
N ALA A 109 1.77 6.89 -5.30
CA ALA A 109 1.33 6.12 -6.45
C ALA A 109 0.93 7.02 -7.62
N LYS A 110 0.27 8.16 -7.37
CA LYS A 110 -0.06 9.17 -8.40
C LYS A 110 1.20 9.82 -9.00
N ARG A 111 2.22 10.11 -8.17
CA ARG A 111 3.52 10.62 -8.64
C ARG A 111 4.24 9.62 -9.55
N PHE A 112 4.19 8.33 -9.22
CA PHE A 112 4.84 7.28 -10.01
C PHE A 112 4.05 6.82 -11.23
N SER A 113 2.71 6.87 -11.20
CA SER A 113 1.84 6.49 -12.33
C SER A 113 1.63 7.61 -13.36
N GLY A 114 2.01 8.85 -13.05
CA GLY A 114 2.01 9.95 -14.01
C GLY A 114 3.20 9.90 -14.98
N LYS A 115 3.05 10.48 -16.17
CA LYS A 115 4.12 10.60 -17.20
C LYS A 115 5.45 11.12 -16.62
N LYS A 116 5.41 12.03 -15.63
CA LYS A 116 6.59 12.56 -14.93
C LYS A 116 7.35 11.52 -14.08
N GLY A 117 6.66 10.53 -13.50
CA GLY A 117 7.29 9.45 -12.75
C GLY A 117 8.03 8.47 -13.67
N MET A 118 7.44 8.19 -14.83
CA MET A 118 8.07 7.40 -15.89
C MET A 118 9.27 8.15 -16.50
N GLU A 119 9.17 9.46 -16.71
CA GLU A 119 10.28 10.31 -17.17
C GLU A 119 11.42 10.37 -16.15
N SER A 120 11.11 10.54 -14.86
CA SER A 120 12.10 10.51 -13.76
C SER A 120 12.81 9.16 -13.67
N LEU A 121 12.07 8.05 -13.76
CA LEU A 121 12.65 6.71 -13.78
C LEU A 121 13.51 6.48 -15.04
N THR A 122 13.04 6.97 -16.19
CA THR A 122 13.79 6.89 -17.47
C THR A 122 15.06 7.72 -17.41
N GLN A 123 15.04 8.90 -16.78
CA GLN A 123 16.21 9.73 -16.55
C GLN A 123 17.21 9.05 -15.61
N MET A 124 16.75 8.49 -14.49
CA MET A 124 17.61 7.73 -13.57
C MET A 124 18.26 6.52 -14.26
N MET A 125 17.48 5.76 -15.04
CA MET A 125 17.98 4.64 -15.83
C MET A 125 19.00 5.08 -16.88
N SER A 126 18.78 6.22 -17.54
CA SER A 126 19.72 6.78 -18.51
C SER A 126 21.04 7.25 -17.88
N GLN A 127 21.00 7.73 -16.63
CA GLN A 127 22.19 8.11 -15.87
C GLN A 127 22.95 6.88 -15.35
N ALA A 128 22.25 5.86 -14.87
CA ALA A 128 22.86 4.59 -14.46
C ALA A 128 23.55 3.88 -15.64
N ARG A 129 22.97 3.92 -16.84
CA ARG A 129 23.56 3.37 -18.07
C ARG A 129 24.79 4.11 -18.59
N ARG A 130 25.09 5.30 -18.07
CA ARG A 130 26.30 6.09 -18.43
C ARG A 130 27.46 5.86 -17.46
N GLN A 131 27.21 5.23 -16.31
CA GLN A 131 28.24 4.94 -15.30
C GLN A 131 28.73 3.48 -15.36
N PHE A 132 28.22 2.69 -16.31
CA PHE A 132 28.72 1.37 -16.73
C PHE A 132 29.01 1.41 -18.23
#